data_AF-A0A966C1Q7-F1
#
_entry.id   AF-A0A966C1Q7-F1
#
_cell.length_a   1.000
_cell.length_b   1.000
_cell.length_c   1.000
_cell.angle_alpha   90.00
_cell.angle_beta   90.00
_cell.angle_gamma   90.00
#
_symmetry.space_group_name_H-M   'P 1'
#
loop_
_entity.id
_entity.type
_entity.pdbx_description
1 polymer ?
#
loop_
_entity_poly.entity_id
_entity_poly.type
_entity_poly.pdbx_seq_one_letter_code
_entity_poly.pdbx_strand_id
1 'polypeptide(L)'
;GVMHRDGWLFPGQHALKPISTRQLYRVVVEAAQAAGIAKRVGPHTLRHSFATHLLEDGIDIRIIQTLLGHAKLENTAFYTRVATRTVRAVTSPLDKLSMFLPEPKAPDG
;
A
#
# COMPACT_ATOMS: atom_id res chain seq x y z
N GLY A 1 9.57 3.73 -18.59
CA GLY A 1 10.19 4.97 -18.07
C GLY A 1 11.51 4.63 -17.42
N VAL A 2 12.52 5.48 -17.56
CA VAL A 2 13.84 5.25 -16.99
C VAL A 2 13.80 5.56 -15.49
N MET A 3 14.03 4.56 -14.63
CA MET A 3 14.26 4.81 -13.20
C MET A 3 15.66 5.40 -13.02
N HIS A 4 15.75 6.62 -12.48
CA HIS A 4 17.02 7.17 -12.03
C HIS A 4 17.34 6.60 -10.65
N ARG A 5 18.59 6.17 -10.40
CA ARG A 5 19.00 5.62 -9.09
C ARG A 5 18.72 6.55 -7.91
N ASP A 6 18.81 7.86 -8.15
CA ASP A 6 18.51 8.91 -7.16
C ASP A 6 17.14 9.60 -7.41
N GLY A 7 16.33 9.02 -8.29
CA GLY A 7 15.01 9.55 -8.64
C GLY A 7 13.90 9.03 -7.73
N TRP A 8 12.74 9.69 -7.78
CA TRP A 8 11.55 9.22 -7.08
C TRP A 8 11.06 7.91 -7.69
N LEU A 9 10.65 6.95 -6.85
CA LEU A 9 10.05 5.69 -7.29
C LEU A 9 8.81 5.92 -8.18
N PHE A 10 8.03 6.94 -7.83
CA PHE A 10 6.86 7.39 -8.61
C PHE A 10 7.10 8.83 -9.08
N PRO A 11 7.78 9.01 -10.22
CA PRO A 11 8.04 10.34 -10.75
C PRO A 11 6.75 10.96 -11.32
N GLY A 12 6.63 12.28 -11.18
CA GLY A 12 5.59 13.06 -11.83
C GLY A 12 5.94 13.37 -13.29
N GLN A 13 5.34 14.44 -13.82
CA GLN A 13 5.65 14.91 -15.18
C GLN A 13 7.13 15.31 -15.37
N HIS A 14 7.82 15.67 -14.29
CA HIS A 14 9.26 15.86 -14.26
C HIS A 14 9.92 14.68 -13.53
N ALA A 15 10.92 14.04 -14.15
CA ALA A 15 11.58 12.85 -13.62
C ALA A 15 12.22 13.04 -12.22
N LEU A 16 12.59 14.28 -11.87
CA LEU A 16 13.19 14.64 -10.58
C LEU A 16 12.15 15.04 -9.50
N LYS A 17 10.87 15.11 -9.84
CA LYS A 17 9.79 15.47 -8.90
C LYS A 17 8.89 14.25 -8.67
N PRO A 18 8.37 14.08 -7.44
CA PRO A 18 7.42 13.01 -7.19
C PRO A 18 6.09 13.29 -7.89
N ILE A 19 5.29 12.23 -8.07
CA ILE A 19 3.89 12.35 -8.45
C ILE A 19 3.15 13.26 -7.47
N SER A 20 2.30 14.16 -7.99
CA SER A 20 1.46 15.00 -7.13
C SER A 20 0.36 14.18 -6.45
N THR A 21 -0.07 14.61 -5.26
CA THR A 21 -1.21 14.01 -4.55
C THR A 21 -2.49 14.03 -5.38
N ARG A 22 -2.72 15.11 -6.14
CA ARG A 22 -3.84 15.24 -7.07
C ARG A 22 -3.80 14.18 -8.17
N GLN A 23 -2.62 13.94 -8.74
CA GLN A 23 -2.45 12.93 -9.78
C GLN A 23 -2.63 11.52 -9.22
N LEU A 24 -2.08 11.23 -8.03
CA LEU A 24 -2.31 9.96 -7.34
C LEU A 24 -3.80 9.72 -7.07
N TYR A 25 -4.51 10.73 -6.56
CA TYR A 25 -5.96 10.64 -6.33
C TYR A 25 -6.71 10.34 -7.63
N ARG A 26 -6.37 11.03 -8.73
CA ARG A 26 -6.99 10.81 -10.03
C ARG A 26 -6.79 9.37 -10.52
N VAL A 27 -5.57 8.84 -10.43
CA VAL A 27 -5.26 7.45 -10.80
C VAL A 27 -6.11 6.45 -10.01
N VAL A 28 -6.30 6.67 -8.70
CA VAL A 28 -7.14 5.80 -7.87
C VAL A 28 -8.61 5.85 -8.31
N VAL A 29 -9.13 7.03 -8.63
CA VAL A 29 -10.52 7.19 -9.11
C VAL A 29 -10.71 6.51 -10.46
N GLU A 30 -9.79 6.72 -11.40
CA GLU A 30 -9.81 6.09 -12.73
C GLU A 30 -9.78 4.56 -12.60
N ALA A 31 -8.93 4.01 -11.72
CA ALA A 31 -8.88 2.58 -11.44
C ALA A 31 -10.18 2.05 -10.83
N ALA A 32 -10.79 2.79 -9.89
CA ALA A 32 -12.07 2.40 -9.29
C ALA A 32 -13.21 2.38 -10.33
N GLN A 33 -13.23 3.36 -11.24
CA GLN A 33 -14.19 3.41 -12.35
C GLN A 33 -14.00 2.23 -13.30
N ALA A 34 -12.76 1.94 -13.69
CA ALA A 34 -12.44 0.79 -14.54
C ALA A 34 -12.83 -0.55 -13.90
N ALA A 35 -12.75 -0.65 -12.57
CA ALA A 35 -13.18 -1.81 -11.79
C ALA A 35 -14.71 -1.87 -11.55
N GLY A 36 -15.50 -0.92 -12.06
CA GLY A 36 -16.95 -0.88 -11.86
C GLY A 36 -17.38 -0.51 -10.42
N ILE A 37 -16.49 0.08 -9.62
CA ILE A 37 -16.77 0.47 -8.24
C ILE A 37 -17.50 1.81 -8.23
N ALA A 38 -18.81 1.78 -7.98
CA ALA A 38 -19.65 2.98 -7.94
C ALA A 38 -19.44 3.87 -6.70
N LYS A 39 -18.78 3.34 -5.65
CA LYS A 39 -18.49 4.08 -4.42
C LYS A 39 -17.38 5.10 -4.66
N ARG A 40 -17.39 6.20 -3.89
CA ARG A 40 -16.27 7.15 -3.89
C ARG A 40 -15.04 6.51 -3.23
N VAL A 41 -13.99 6.28 -4.03
CA VAL A 41 -12.72 5.70 -3.58
C VAL A 41 -11.59 6.70 -3.80
N GLY A 42 -10.69 6.82 -2.81
CA GLY A 42 -9.45 7.57 -2.91
C GLY A 42 -8.33 6.91 -2.09
N PRO A 43 -7.12 7.49 -2.07
CA PRO A 43 -5.97 6.91 -1.37
C PRO A 43 -6.23 6.60 0.11
N HIS A 44 -6.99 7.43 0.81
CA HIS A 44 -7.35 7.17 2.20
C HIS A 44 -8.32 5.99 2.35
N THR A 45 -9.26 5.82 1.43
CA THR A 45 -10.15 4.64 1.41
C THR A 45 -9.32 3.36 1.33
N LEU A 46 -8.35 3.30 0.42
CA LEU A 46 -7.45 2.16 0.28
C LEU A 46 -6.66 1.89 1.57
N ARG A 47 -6.11 2.95 2.19
CA ARG A 47 -5.39 2.85 3.46
C ARG A 47 -6.27 2.32 4.60
N HIS A 48 -7.52 2.78 4.68
CA HIS A 48 -8.47 2.28 5.66
C HIS A 48 -8.86 0.83 5.39
N SER A 49 -9.14 0.45 4.15
CA SER A 49 -9.43 -0.94 3.78
C SER A 49 -8.28 -1.88 4.14
N PHE A 50 -7.03 -1.46 3.93
CA PHE A 50 -5.87 -2.22 4.38
C PHE A 50 -5.88 -2.46 5.90
N ALA A 51 -6.15 -1.41 6.69
CA ALA A 51 -6.24 -1.51 8.14
C ALA A 51 -7.39 -2.42 8.59
N THR A 52 -8.55 -2.28 7.96
CA THR A 52 -9.75 -3.08 8.26
C THR A 52 -9.51 -4.55 7.97
N HIS A 53 -8.93 -4.91 6.82
CA HIS A 53 -8.66 -6.31 6.50
C HIS A 53 -7.64 -6.94 7.46
N LEU A 54 -6.60 -6.20 7.87
CA LEU A 54 -5.68 -6.69 8.90
C LEU A 54 -6.40 -6.92 10.24
N LEU A 55 -7.32 -6.04 10.62
CA LEU A 55 -8.08 -6.18 11.85
C LEU A 55 -9.05 -7.38 11.77
N GLU A 56 -9.72 -7.56 10.63
CA GLU A 56 -10.59 -8.71 10.34
C GLU A 56 -9.82 -10.04 10.36
N ASP A 57 -8.57 -10.03 9.91
CA ASP A 57 -7.63 -11.17 9.99
C ASP A 57 -7.07 -11.40 11.42
N GLY A 58 -7.53 -10.63 12.41
CA GLY A 58 -7.12 -10.77 13.81
C GLY A 58 -5.73 -10.22 14.14
N ILE A 59 -5.15 -9.39 13.26
CA ILE A 59 -3.86 -8.76 13.51
C ILE A 59 -3.99 -7.70 14.60
N ASP A 60 -3.05 -7.71 15.56
CA ASP A 60 -3.03 -6.77 16.68
C ASP A 60 -3.00 -5.31 16.18
N ILE A 61 -3.90 -4.48 16.70
CA ILE A 61 -4.05 -3.07 16.33
C ILE A 61 -2.73 -2.29 16.44
N ARG A 62 -1.83 -2.66 17.34
CA ARG A 62 -0.51 -2.02 17.53
C ARG A 62 0.44 -2.32 16.36
N ILE A 63 0.34 -3.52 15.78
CA ILE A 63 1.07 -3.90 14.56
C ILE A 63 0.49 -3.14 13.37
N ILE A 64 -0.83 -3.05 13.26
CA ILE A 64 -1.52 -2.29 12.21
C ILE A 64 -1.08 -0.82 12.25
N GLN A 65 -1.05 -0.21 13.43
CA GLN A 65 -0.57 1.17 13.62
C GLN A 65 0.89 1.36 13.17
N THR A 66 1.75 0.37 13.44
CA THR A 66 3.15 0.38 13.01
C THR A 66 3.27 0.28 11.48
N LEU A 67 2.53 -0.64 10.85
CA LEU A 67 2.46 -0.81 9.40
C LEU A 67 1.94 0.45 8.68
N LEU A 68 1.00 1.15 9.30
CA LEU A 68 0.46 2.40 8.76
C LEU A 68 1.37 3.61 9.04
N GLY A 69 2.34 3.50 9.95
CA GLY A 69 3.28 4.58 10.27
C GLY A 69 2.71 5.67 11.18
N HIS A 70 1.76 5.36 12.08
CA HIS A 70 1.27 6.33 13.05
C HIS A 70 2.28 6.55 14.19
N ALA A 71 2.91 7.72 14.20
CA ALA A 71 4.02 8.11 15.08
C ALA A 71 3.67 8.38 16.57
N LYS A 72 2.42 8.17 17.01
CA LYS A 72 2.05 8.32 18.43
C LYS A 72 1.66 6.97 19.02
N LEU A 73 2.69 6.19 19.35
CA LEU A 73 2.62 5.10 20.31
C LEU A 73 3.35 5.59 21.56
N GLU A 74 2.60 5.92 22.62
CA GLU A 74 3.09 6.54 23.86
C GLU A 74 4.01 5.64 24.71
N ASN A 75 4.69 4.65 24.11
CA ASN A 75 5.72 3.83 24.77
C ASN A 75 6.71 3.16 23.79
N THR A 76 7.44 3.99 23.04
CA THR A 76 8.26 3.63 21.87
C THR A 76 9.29 2.50 22.06
N ALA A 77 9.85 2.29 23.26
CA ALA A 77 10.99 1.38 23.46
C ALA A 77 10.64 -0.12 23.53
N PHE A 78 9.46 -0.48 24.07
CA PHE A 78 9.01 -1.88 24.10
C PHE A 78 8.47 -2.34 22.74
N TYR A 79 7.86 -1.41 21.99
CA TYR A 79 7.19 -1.69 20.72
C TYR A 79 8.13 -1.90 19.53
N THR A 80 9.33 -1.30 19.53
CA THR A 80 10.31 -1.55 18.46
C THR A 80 10.67 -3.03 18.36
N ARG A 81 10.90 -3.73 19.47
CA ARG A 81 11.32 -5.13 19.43
C ARG A 81 10.21 -6.09 19.00
N VAL A 82 8.97 -5.85 19.44
CA VAL A 82 7.82 -6.70 19.10
C VAL A 82 7.38 -6.45 17.66
N ALA A 83 7.29 -5.19 17.23
CA ALA A 83 6.85 -4.87 15.89
C ALA A 83 7.84 -5.35 14.81
N THR A 84 9.16 -5.22 14.99
CA THR A 84 10.12 -5.64 13.94
C THR A 84 10.08 -7.14 13.66
N ARG A 85 9.82 -7.97 14.68
CA ARG A 85 9.73 -9.43 14.51
C ARG A 85 8.38 -9.88 13.95
N THR A 86 7.28 -9.27 14.37
CA THR A 86 5.93 -9.67 13.95
C THR A 86 5.51 -9.07 12.62
N VAL A 87 5.92 -7.83 12.29
CA VAL A 87 5.59 -7.18 11.01
C VAL A 87 6.07 -8.00 9.80
N ARG A 88 7.23 -8.67 9.90
CA ARG A 88 7.73 -9.55 8.83
C ARG A 88 6.92 -10.85 8.65
N ALA A 89 6.15 -11.26 9.65
CA ALA A 89 5.31 -12.46 9.61
C ALA A 89 3.86 -12.16 9.21
N VAL A 90 3.45 -10.88 9.20
CA VAL A 90 2.12 -10.48 8.74
C VAL A 90 2.07 -10.54 7.22
N THR A 91 1.19 -11.38 6.68
CA THR A 91 0.87 -11.39 5.25
C THR A 91 0.03 -10.15 4.93
N SER A 92 0.44 -9.33 3.96
CA SER A 92 -0.35 -8.17 3.53
C SER A 92 -1.64 -8.65 2.83
N PRO A 93 -2.79 -7.98 3.05
CA PRO A 93 -3.98 -8.22 2.24
C PRO A 93 -3.73 -8.10 0.73
N LEU A 94 -2.75 -7.28 0.32
CA LEU A 94 -2.36 -7.17 -1.08
C LEU A 94 -1.61 -8.42 -1.59
N ASP A 95 -0.83 -9.09 -0.75
CA ASP A 95 -0.07 -10.30 -1.13
C ASP A 95 -1.03 -11.47 -1.44
N LYS A 96 -2.20 -11.48 -0.80
CA LYS A 96 -3.26 -12.47 -1.06
C LYS A 96 -3.85 -12.31 -2.47
N LEU A 97 -3.82 -11.11 -3.05
CA LEU A 97 -4.31 -10.87 -4.42
C LEU A 97 -3.38 -11.47 -5.48
N SER A 98 -2.08 -11.52 -5.23
CA SER A 98 -1.08 -12.14 -6.12
C SER A 98 -1.36 -13.61 -6.41
N MET A 99 -2.05 -14.31 -5.49
CA MET A 99 -2.45 -15.71 -5.67
C MET A 99 -3.54 -15.89 -6.75
N PHE A 100 -4.18 -14.80 -7.20
CA PHE A 100 -5.26 -14.79 -8.18
C PHE A 100 -4.87 -14.17 -9.53
N LEU A 101 -3.62 -13.73 -9.70
CA LEU A 101 -3.15 -13.27 -11.02
C LEU A 101 -2.71 -14.49 -11.84
N PRO A 102 -3.21 -14.68 -13.08
CA PRO A 102 -2.65 -15.68 -13.98
C PRO A 102 -1.18 -15.33 -14.25
N GLU A 103 -0.32 -16.36 -14.24
CA GLU A 103 1.11 -16.23 -14.59
C GLU A 103 1.26 -15.41 -15.89
N PRO A 104 2.23 -14.48 -15.96
CA PRO A 104 2.46 -13.72 -17.18
C PRO A 104 2.78 -14.70 -18.32
N LYS A 105 1.89 -14.78 -19.32
CA LYS A 105 2.14 -15.56 -20.55
C LYS A 105 3.48 -15.08 -21.13
N ALA A 106 4.45 -15.99 -21.21
CA ALA A 106 5.73 -15.74 -21.84
C ALA A 106 5.50 -15.18 -23.26
N PRO A 107 6.31 -14.19 -23.71
CA PRO A 107 6.20 -13.68 -25.07
C PRO A 107 6.43 -14.84 -26.04
N ASP A 108 5.46 -15.08 -26.91
CA ASP A 108 5.63 -15.98 -28.06
C ASP A 108 6.80 -15.40 -28.89
N GLY A 109 7.79 -16.26 -29.17
CA GLY A 109 9.07 -15.88 -29.77
C GLY A 109 9.00 -15.31 -31.17
#